data_AF-A0A1X9XTL4-F1
#
_entry.id   AF-A0A1X9XTL4-F1
#
_cell.length_a   1.000
_cell.length_b   1.000
_cell.length_c   1.000
_cell.angle_alpha   90.00
_cell.angle_beta   90.00
_cell.angle_gamma   90.00
#
_symmetry.space_group_name_H-M   'P 1'
#
loop_
_entity.id
_entity.type
_entity.pdbx_description
1 polymer ?
#
loop_
_entity_poly.entity_id
_entity_poly.type
_entity_poly.pdbx_seq_one_letter_code
_entity_poly.pdbx_strand_id
1 'polypeptide(L)'
;SLFIDSQRMTVARLLQQGGYFTGMIGKWHLGSDPVGFDRWNILPGQGVYHDPVFYTATAESTYTGRYVTDVITDLALDFIDKR
;
A
#
# COMPACT_ATOMS: atom_id res chain seq x y z
N SER A 1 3.66 13.84 -16.16
CA SER A 1 3.41 12.39 -16.12
C SER A 1 3.00 12.04 -14.69
N LEU A 2 1.85 11.37 -14.47
CA LEU A 2 1.36 10.99 -13.12
C LEU A 2 2.13 9.79 -12.53
N PHE A 3 3.11 9.27 -13.27
CA PHE A 3 3.95 8.16 -12.87
C PHE A 3 5.11 8.66 -12.03
N ILE A 4 5.25 8.12 -10.81
CA ILE A 4 6.48 8.31 -10.05
C ILE A 4 7.60 7.51 -10.71
N ASP A 5 8.73 8.19 -10.92
CA ASP A 5 9.97 7.57 -11.33
C ASP A 5 10.53 6.77 -10.15
N SER A 6 10.40 5.45 -10.25
CA SER A 6 10.84 4.50 -9.24
C SER A 6 12.35 4.47 -9.07
N GLN A 7 13.16 5.18 -9.87
CA GLN A 7 14.60 5.31 -9.64
C GLN A 7 14.96 6.50 -8.73
N ARG A 8 14.03 7.42 -8.48
CA ARG A 8 14.29 8.56 -7.60
C ARG A 8 14.34 8.15 -6.14
N MET A 9 15.15 8.87 -5.37
CA MET A 9 15.17 8.70 -3.92
C MET A 9 13.84 9.19 -3.33
N THR A 10 13.29 8.42 -2.38
CA THR A 10 12.06 8.76 -1.66
C THR A 10 12.32 8.69 -0.16
N VAL A 11 11.47 9.36 0.64
CA VAL A 11 11.54 9.26 2.10
C VAL A 11 11.38 7.80 2.56
N ALA A 12 10.50 7.04 1.93
CA ALA A 12 10.32 5.60 2.22
C ALA A 12 11.63 4.81 2.06
N ARG A 13 12.37 5.04 0.96
CA ARG A 13 13.69 4.41 0.74
C ARG A 13 14.71 4.80 1.79
N LEU A 14 14.76 6.08 2.16
CA LEU A 14 15.69 6.56 3.19
C LEU A 14 15.39 5.91 4.55
N LEU A 15 14.11 5.80 4.92
CA LEU A 15 13.70 5.13 6.15
C LEU A 15 14.05 3.64 6.12
N GLN A 16 13.76 2.95 5.01
CA GLN A 16 14.10 1.54 4.85
C GLN A 16 15.63 1.31 4.95
N GLN A 17 16.44 2.13 4.27
CA GLN A 17 17.91 2.08 4.37
C GLN A 17 18.41 2.37 5.79
N GLY A 18 17.67 3.19 6.55
CA GLY A 18 17.94 3.47 7.96
C GLY A 18 17.50 2.37 8.93
N GLY A 19 17.01 1.22 8.44
CA GLY A 19 16.62 0.07 9.26
C GLY A 19 15.20 0.13 9.81
N TYR A 20 14.34 1.02 9.30
CA TYR A 20 12.91 1.01 9.63
C TYR A 20 12.20 -0.09 8.84
N PHE A 21 11.25 -0.77 9.48
CA PHE A 21 10.27 -1.59 8.78
C PHE A 21 9.19 -0.69 8.18
N THR A 22 9.08 -0.66 6.85
CA THR A 22 8.27 0.33 6.11
C THR A 22 7.04 -0.29 5.45
N GLY A 23 5.89 0.38 5.56
CA GLY A 23 4.61 -0.08 5.05
C GLY A 23 3.84 0.99 4.25
N MET A 24 3.16 0.58 3.17
CA MET A 24 2.21 1.43 2.43
C MET A 24 0.83 0.75 2.35
N ILE A 25 -0.16 1.28 3.06
CA ILE A 25 -1.52 0.73 3.10
C ILE A 25 -2.51 1.80 2.62
N GLY A 26 -3.29 1.49 1.58
CA GLY A 26 -4.36 2.35 1.07
C GLY A 26 -4.07 2.98 -0.30
N LYS A 27 -4.37 4.27 -0.47
CA LYS A 27 -4.31 4.91 -1.79
C LYS A 27 -2.87 5.22 -2.21
N TRP A 28 -2.44 4.62 -3.32
CA TRP A 28 -1.13 4.89 -3.91
C TRP A 28 -1.17 5.96 -5.00
N HIS A 29 -1.85 5.67 -6.12
CA HIS A 29 -2.13 6.63 -7.19
C HIS A 29 -0.88 7.27 -7.86
N LEU A 30 0.27 6.59 -7.84
CA LEU A 30 1.51 7.04 -8.50
C LEU A 30 1.95 6.17 -9.70
N GLY A 31 1.08 5.29 -10.17
CA GLY A 31 1.17 4.62 -11.48
C GLY A 31 2.14 3.44 -11.61
N SER A 32 3.17 3.32 -10.79
CA SER A 32 4.04 2.13 -10.68
C SER A 32 3.81 1.40 -9.36
N ASP A 33 4.36 0.20 -9.18
CA ASP A 33 4.30 -0.46 -7.87
C ASP A 33 5.09 0.35 -6.81
N PRO A 34 4.63 0.36 -5.54
CA PRO A 34 5.35 1.03 -4.47
C PRO A 34 6.78 0.51 -4.30
N VAL A 35 7.73 1.43 -4.14
CA VAL A 35 9.15 1.11 -3.88
C VAL A 35 9.62 1.76 -2.58
N GLY A 36 10.52 1.09 -1.85
CA GLY A 36 10.99 1.54 -0.53
C GLY A 36 10.08 1.13 0.63
N PHE A 37 9.19 0.16 0.39
CA PHE A 37 8.30 -0.42 1.40
C PHE A 37 8.54 -1.92 1.50
N ASP A 38 8.70 -2.45 2.71
CA ASP A 38 8.82 -3.89 2.95
C ASP A 38 7.50 -4.62 2.70
N ARG A 39 6.38 -3.95 2.99
CA ARG A 39 5.03 -4.43 2.65
C ARG A 39 4.17 -3.32 2.09
N TRP A 40 3.32 -3.66 1.12
CA TRP A 40 2.31 -2.75 0.65
C TRP A 40 1.01 -3.47 0.30
N ASN A 41 -0.10 -2.79 0.58
CA ASN A 41 -1.46 -3.18 0.23
C ASN A 41 -2.15 -1.92 -0.33
N ILE A 42 -2.33 -1.83 -1.64
CA ILE A 42 -2.77 -0.59 -2.29
C ILE A 42 -4.08 -0.74 -3.05
N LEU A 43 -4.81 0.36 -3.15
CA LEU A 43 -6.04 0.46 -3.94
C LEU A 43 -5.72 0.64 -5.45
N PRO A 44 -6.47 -0.01 -6.36
CA PRO A 44 -6.42 0.30 -7.79
C PRO A 44 -7.00 1.68 -8.08
N GLY A 45 -6.25 2.53 -8.78
CA GLY A 45 -6.73 3.83 -9.26
C GLY A 45 -7.30 4.71 -8.15
N GLN A 46 -8.59 5.04 -8.23
CA GLN A 46 -9.27 5.84 -7.20
C GLN A 46 -9.73 5.01 -5.99
N GLY A 47 -9.71 3.68 -6.09
CA GLY A 47 -10.39 2.78 -5.16
C GLY A 47 -11.91 2.83 -5.30
N VAL A 48 -12.58 1.98 -4.53
CA VAL A 48 -14.04 1.96 -4.37
C VAL A 48 -14.35 1.84 -2.88
N TYR A 49 -15.50 2.37 -2.47
CA TYR A 49 -15.87 2.41 -1.05
C TYR A 49 -16.37 1.07 -0.51
N HIS A 50 -17.15 0.34 -1.31
CA HIS A 50 -17.73 -0.95 -0.95
C HIS A 50 -17.07 -2.05 -1.76
N ASP A 51 -16.90 -3.21 -1.14
CA ASP A 51 -16.24 -4.38 -1.74
C ASP A 51 -14.86 -4.05 -2.35
N PRO A 52 -13.97 -3.36 -1.59
CA PRO A 52 -12.75 -2.83 -2.16
C PRO A 52 -11.80 -3.94 -2.61
N VAL A 53 -11.13 -3.68 -3.72
CA VAL A 53 -10.01 -4.48 -4.23
C VAL A 53 -8.71 -3.89 -3.71
N PHE A 54 -7.79 -4.76 -3.29
CA PHE A 54 -6.42 -4.39 -2.93
C PHE A 54 -5.41 -5.24 -3.67
N TYR A 55 -4.28 -4.62 -3.99
CA TYR A 55 -3.10 -5.27 -4.56
C TYR A 55 -1.97 -5.33 -3.53
N THR A 56 -1.27 -6.45 -3.54
CA THR A 56 0.04 -6.66 -2.92
C THR A 56 1.05 -7.00 -4.01
N ALA A 57 2.31 -7.17 -3.64
CA ALA A 57 3.36 -7.59 -4.57
C ALA A 57 3.08 -8.90 -5.31
N THR A 58 2.19 -9.75 -4.78
CA THR A 58 1.96 -11.10 -5.31
C THR A 58 0.49 -11.49 -5.44
N ALA A 59 -0.45 -10.67 -4.97
CA ALA A 59 -1.85 -11.04 -4.90
C ALA A 59 -2.79 -9.85 -5.06
N GLU A 60 -3.95 -10.14 -5.64
CA GLU A 60 -5.13 -9.29 -5.66
C GLU A 60 -6.19 -9.90 -4.73
N SER A 61 -6.90 -9.08 -3.97
CA SER A 61 -7.95 -9.54 -3.07
C SER A 61 -9.12 -8.58 -3.07
N THR A 62 -10.34 -9.13 -3.19
CA THR A 62 -11.59 -8.38 -3.01
C THR A 62 -12.13 -8.62 -1.61
N TYR A 63 -12.45 -7.56 -0.88
CA TYR A 63 -13.02 -7.65 0.47
C TYR A 63 -14.54 -7.51 0.43
N THR A 64 -15.23 -8.57 0.02
CA THR A 64 -16.70 -8.57 -0.11
C THR A 64 -17.41 -8.33 1.23
N GLY A 65 -18.45 -7.51 1.22
CA GLY A 65 -19.25 -7.08 2.37
C GLY A 65 -18.56 -6.03 3.24
N ARG A 66 -17.44 -5.45 2.81
CA ARG A 66 -16.63 -4.54 3.63
C ARG A 66 -16.58 -3.12 3.06
N TYR A 67 -16.38 -2.16 3.96
CA TYR A 67 -16.12 -0.77 3.62
C TYR A 67 -14.61 -0.48 3.64
N VAL A 68 -14.12 0.28 2.66
CA VAL A 68 -12.68 0.50 2.43
C VAL A 68 -11.94 1.10 3.62
N THR A 69 -12.58 1.99 4.37
CA THR A 69 -11.96 2.59 5.55
C THR A 69 -11.61 1.53 6.59
N ASP A 70 -12.54 0.60 6.86
CA ASP A 70 -12.32 -0.47 7.84
C ASP A 70 -11.24 -1.44 7.35
N VAL A 71 -11.24 -1.79 6.05
CA VAL A 71 -10.23 -2.67 5.47
C VAL A 71 -8.83 -2.05 5.56
N ILE A 72 -8.69 -0.75 5.28
CA ILE A 72 -7.41 -0.04 5.44
C ILE A 72 -6.96 -0.09 6.90
N THR A 73 -7.87 0.14 7.84
CA THR A 73 -7.55 0.09 9.28
C THR A 73 -7.09 -1.29 9.71
N ASP A 74 -7.81 -2.35 9.35
CA ASP A 74 -7.45 -3.73 9.69
C ASP A 74 -6.08 -4.11 9.12
N LEU A 75 -5.81 -3.76 7.85
CA LEU A 75 -4.52 -4.02 7.21
C LEU A 75 -3.38 -3.22 7.85
N ALA A 76 -3.65 -2.00 8.32
CA ALA A 76 -2.66 -1.19 9.02
C ALA A 76 -2.35 -1.76 10.41
N LEU A 77 -3.35 -2.26 11.13
CA LEU A 77 -3.16 -2.96 12.40
C LEU A 77 -2.35 -4.24 12.20
N ASP A 78 -2.70 -5.05 11.19
CA ASP A 78 -1.95 -6.27 10.83
C ASP A 78 -0.47 -5.99 10.52
N PHE A 79 -0.19 -4.88 9.83
CA PHE A 79 1.18 -4.44 9.56
C PHE A 79 1.96 -4.12 10.84
N ILE A 80 1.32 -3.44 11.80
CA ILE A 80 1.94 -3.07 13.08
C ILE A 80 2.19 -4.31 13.94
N ASP A 81 1.22 -5.22 14.02
CA ASP A 81 1.30 -6.42 14.88
C ASP A 81 2.32 -7.45 14.38
N LYS A 82 2.56 -7.51 13.06
CA LYS A 82 3.50 -8.45 12.44
C LYS A 82 4.91 -7.89 12.22
N ARG A 83 5.26 -6.81 12.93
CA ARG A 83 6.60 -6.22 12.92
C ARG A 83 7.60 -7.04 13.72
#